data_AF-A0A344TU27-F1
#
_entry.id   AF-A0A344TU27-F1
#
_cell.length_a   1.000
_cell.length_b   1.000
_cell.length_c   1.000
_cell.angle_alpha   90.00
_cell.angle_beta   90.00
_cell.angle_gamma   90.00
#
_symmetry.space_group_name_H-M   'P 1'
#
loop_
_entity.id
_entity.type
_entity.pdbx_description
1 polymer ?
#
loop_
_entity_poly.entity_id
_entity_poly.type
_entity_poly.pdbx_seq_one_letter_code
_entity_poly.pdbx_strand_id
1 'polypeptide(L)'
;MSPQEQHAAGRGYSVPTGRPYALRELQAALGSLGDHLRDLYEGAHPTEYEAVADALYAAFRTAAGLAPAKSHTGCPEHPDGALDPEAPDGWGRCLICNDRRRRGLRERGGRAGRDAAARLAGPPAGEQRRLGYPVPDPPYTLQALHTHLRSVEERRFHLTLSSPSDDFVRLADDVHRAFIVARELSRPRNASGCSEHPGAPIDPDAPPGEACIFCAGRKRRAQRSAAAPEMLPRIRRGERRQLQRRFERPPG
;
A
#
# COMPACT_ATOMS: atom_id res chain seq x y z
N MET A 1 18.34 -5.88 -43.10
CA MET A 1 17.65 -5.28 -41.94
C MET A 1 16.23 -5.03 -42.39
N SER A 2 15.27 -5.75 -41.81
CA SER A 2 13.93 -5.88 -42.38
C SER A 2 13.02 -4.72 -41.97
N PRO A 3 12.14 -4.20 -42.85
CA PRO A 3 11.24 -3.07 -42.55
C PRO A 3 10.24 -3.32 -41.41
N GLN A 4 10.13 -4.55 -40.91
CA GLN A 4 9.17 -4.95 -39.88
C GLN A 4 9.59 -4.56 -38.45
N GLU A 5 10.86 -4.28 -38.17
CA GLU A 5 11.31 -3.90 -36.81
C GLU A 5 11.03 -2.42 -36.48
N GLN A 6 10.73 -1.57 -37.47
CA GLN A 6 10.40 -0.16 -37.26
C GLN A 6 8.95 0.08 -36.80
N HIS A 7 8.08 -0.93 -36.89
CA HIS A 7 6.65 -0.78 -36.55
C HIS A 7 6.29 -1.14 -35.10
N ALA A 8 7.22 -1.63 -34.27
CA ALA A 8 6.96 -1.97 -32.87
C ALA A 8 7.04 -0.78 -31.89
N ALA A 9 7.61 0.36 -32.31
CA ALA A 9 7.81 1.55 -31.47
C ALA A 9 6.66 2.57 -31.51
N GLY A 10 5.54 2.23 -32.16
CA GLY A 10 4.39 3.11 -32.36
C GLY A 10 3.15 2.72 -31.55
N ARG A 11 3.27 2.38 -30.27
CA ARG A 11 2.08 2.34 -29.39
C ARG A 11 1.69 3.77 -29.06
N GLY A 12 0.66 4.27 -29.73
CA GLY A 12 0.17 5.63 -29.65
C GLY A 12 0.05 6.12 -28.21
N TYR A 13 0.93 7.05 -27.84
CA TYR A 13 0.80 7.85 -26.64
C TYR A 13 -0.36 8.82 -26.87
N SER A 14 -1.58 8.44 -26.49
CA SER A 14 -2.61 9.44 -26.26
C SER A 14 -2.22 10.17 -24.98
N VAL A 15 -1.55 11.32 -25.11
CA VAL A 15 -1.43 12.27 -24.01
C VAL A 15 -2.88 12.56 -23.58
N PRO A 16 -3.30 12.22 -22.34
CA PRO A 16 -4.67 12.49 -21.92
C PRO A 16 -4.93 13.99 -22.12
N THR A 17 -6.06 14.34 -22.73
CA THR A 17 -6.46 15.71 -23.09
C THR A 17 -6.57 16.69 -21.91
N GLY A 18 -6.14 16.29 -20.71
CA GLY A 18 -6.01 17.11 -19.50
C GLY A 18 -4.60 17.21 -18.91
N ARG A 19 -3.54 16.67 -19.53
CA ARG A 19 -2.18 16.67 -18.95
C ARG A 19 -1.67 18.08 -18.55
N PRO A 20 -1.85 19.13 -19.38
CA PRO A 20 -1.45 20.49 -18.98
C PRO A 20 -2.25 21.07 -17.82
N TYR A 21 -3.51 20.69 -17.70
CA TYR A 21 -4.36 21.08 -16.58
C TYR A 21 -3.93 20.37 -15.29
N ALA A 22 -3.81 19.03 -15.35
CA ALA A 22 -3.39 18.21 -14.23
C ALA A 22 -1.97 18.56 -13.72
N LEU A 23 -1.04 18.93 -14.61
CA LEU A 23 0.29 19.40 -14.19
C LEU A 23 0.19 20.73 -13.43
N ARG A 24 -0.60 21.69 -13.92
CA ARG A 24 -0.79 22.98 -13.24
C ARG A 24 -1.47 22.81 -11.88
N GLU A 25 -2.49 21.95 -11.83
CA GLU A 25 -3.18 21.60 -10.58
C GLU A 25 -2.22 20.96 -9.57
N LEU A 26 -1.39 19.99 -10.00
CA LEU A 26 -0.37 19.39 -9.16
C LEU A 26 0.65 20.42 -8.67
N GLN A 27 1.13 21.29 -9.55
CA GLN A 27 2.08 22.35 -9.17
C GLN A 27 1.48 23.30 -8.13
N ALA A 28 0.21 23.71 -8.29
CA ALA A 28 -0.49 24.56 -7.34
C ALA A 28 -0.68 23.87 -5.98
N ALA A 29 -1.16 22.62 -5.98
CA ALA A 29 -1.35 21.83 -4.76
C ALA A 29 -0.05 21.63 -3.98
N LEU A 30 1.04 21.26 -4.67
CA LEU A 30 2.34 21.10 -4.05
C LEU A 30 2.92 22.42 -3.52
N GLY A 31 2.58 23.56 -4.16
CA GLY A 31 3.00 24.88 -3.68
C GLY A 31 2.33 25.24 -2.35
N SER A 32 1.01 25.05 -2.27
CA SER A 32 0.26 25.29 -1.04
C SER A 32 0.66 24.34 0.10
N LEU A 33 1.05 23.10 -0.22
CA LEU A 33 1.56 22.15 0.77
C LEU A 33 2.85 22.65 1.44
N GLY A 34 3.76 23.29 0.69
CA GLY A 34 4.98 23.88 1.24
C GLY A 34 4.70 24.97 2.28
N ASP A 35 3.61 25.73 2.11
CA ASP A 35 3.18 26.74 3.07
C ASP A 35 2.67 26.10 4.37
N HIS A 36 1.76 25.12 4.28
CA HIS A 36 1.21 24.43 5.45
C HIS A 36 2.29 23.72 6.29
N LEU A 37 3.37 23.23 5.68
CA LEU A 37 4.48 22.61 6.41
C LEU A 37 5.30 23.59 7.22
N ARG A 38 5.41 24.86 6.77
CA ARG A 38 6.17 25.88 7.50
C ARG A 38 5.49 26.25 8.81
N ASP A 39 4.17 26.07 8.87
CA ASP A 39 3.37 26.29 10.07
C ASP A 39 3.45 25.11 11.06
N LEU A 40 3.86 23.92 10.60
CA LEU A 40 4.05 22.76 11.47
C LEU A 40 5.33 22.88 12.32
N TYR A 41 5.21 22.51 13.59
CA TYR A 41 6.32 22.47 14.54
C TYR A 41 6.50 21.08 15.18
N GLU A 42 7.66 20.85 15.78
CA GLU A 42 7.94 19.59 16.46
C GLU A 42 7.00 19.42 17.67
N GLY A 43 6.20 18.35 17.65
CA GLY A 43 5.15 18.12 18.65
C GLY A 43 3.78 18.72 18.29
N ALA A 44 3.57 19.19 17.05
CA ALA A 44 2.25 19.59 16.55
C ALA A 44 1.17 18.51 16.76
N HIS A 45 -0.08 18.93 16.88
CA HIS A 45 -1.17 18.00 17.18
C HIS A 45 -1.44 17.07 15.98
N PRO A 46 -1.80 15.77 16.19
CA PRO A 46 -2.03 14.82 15.10
C PRO A 46 -3.05 15.30 14.04
N THR A 47 -4.02 16.12 14.41
CA THR A 47 -5.01 16.68 13.46
C THR A 47 -4.41 17.67 12.47
N GLU A 48 -3.33 18.37 12.83
CA GLU A 48 -2.64 19.27 11.90
C GLU A 48 -1.94 18.46 10.79
N TYR A 49 -1.38 17.30 11.15
CA TYR A 49 -0.82 16.35 10.18
C TYR A 49 -1.90 15.66 9.32
N GLU A 50 -3.13 15.54 9.81
CA GLU A 50 -4.24 14.94 9.04
C GLU A 50 -4.56 15.79 7.81
N ALA A 51 -4.68 17.11 7.96
CA ALA A 51 -4.90 18.03 6.84
C ALA A 51 -3.78 17.95 5.80
N VAL A 52 -2.52 17.86 6.26
CA VAL A 52 -1.35 17.69 5.39
C VAL A 52 -1.38 16.33 4.68
N ALA A 53 -1.74 15.26 5.38
CA ALA A 53 -1.85 13.93 4.80
C ALA A 53 -2.93 13.87 3.70
N ASP A 54 -4.09 14.49 3.93
CA ASP A 54 -5.18 14.53 2.95
C ASP A 54 -4.79 15.32 1.70
N ALA A 55 -4.15 16.48 1.88
CA ALA A 55 -3.64 17.28 0.77
C ALA A 55 -2.53 16.54 -0.02
N LEU A 56 -1.63 15.82 0.67
CA LEU A 56 -0.62 14.98 0.02
C LEU A 56 -1.24 13.82 -0.74
N TYR A 57 -2.31 13.22 -0.20
CA TYR A 57 -3.02 12.14 -0.89
C TYR A 57 -3.71 12.64 -2.17
N ALA A 58 -4.35 13.81 -2.11
CA ALA A 58 -4.94 14.45 -3.29
C ALA A 58 -3.86 14.74 -4.36
N ALA A 59 -2.74 15.35 -3.96
CA ALA A 59 -1.61 15.60 -4.86
C ALA A 59 -1.04 14.30 -5.44
N PHE A 60 -0.93 13.25 -4.63
CA PHE A 60 -0.48 11.93 -5.07
C PHE A 60 -1.39 11.35 -6.16
N ARG A 61 -2.72 11.45 -6.01
CA ARG A 61 -3.68 10.97 -7.01
C ARG A 61 -3.47 11.66 -8.36
N THR A 62 -3.25 12.97 -8.35
CA THR A 62 -2.96 13.74 -9.58
C THR A 62 -1.60 13.36 -10.17
N ALA A 63 -0.56 13.25 -9.36
CA ALA A 63 0.77 12.81 -9.80
C ALA A 63 0.76 11.39 -10.39
N ALA A 64 0.04 10.47 -9.75
CA ALA A 64 -0.14 9.10 -10.23
C ALA A 64 -0.89 9.04 -11.56
N GLY A 65 -1.85 9.93 -11.80
CA GLY A 65 -2.54 10.04 -13.09
C GLY A 65 -1.70 10.64 -14.22
N LEU A 66 -0.66 11.42 -13.88
CA LEU A 66 0.30 11.96 -14.85
C LEU A 66 1.40 10.97 -15.23
N ALA A 67 1.75 10.06 -14.32
CA ALA A 67 2.67 8.96 -14.58
C ALA A 67 2.00 7.88 -15.46
N PRO A 68 2.76 7.13 -16.27
CA PRO A 68 2.23 5.90 -16.85
C PRO A 68 1.71 4.99 -15.74
N ALA A 69 0.63 4.25 -16.02
CA ALA A 69 0.07 3.31 -15.07
C ALA A 69 1.17 2.36 -14.59
N LYS A 70 1.52 2.44 -13.30
CA LYS A 70 2.39 1.43 -12.68
C LYS A 70 1.65 0.10 -12.76
N SER A 71 2.27 -0.89 -13.41
CA SER A 71 1.68 -2.22 -13.47
C SER A 71 1.62 -2.77 -12.04
N HIS A 72 0.41 -2.88 -11.51
CA HIS A 72 0.12 -3.53 -10.23
C HIS A 72 0.74 -4.92 -10.17
N THR A 73 0.80 -5.63 -11.31
CA THR A 73 1.38 -6.96 -11.41
C THR A 73 2.85 -7.03 -11.83
N GLY A 74 3.51 -5.89 -12.10
CA GLY A 74 4.85 -5.88 -12.70
C GLY A 74 4.91 -6.37 -14.16
N CYS A 75 3.79 -6.36 -14.89
CA CYS A 75 3.71 -6.83 -16.29
C CYS A 75 3.22 -5.70 -17.21
N PRO A 76 3.89 -5.43 -18.35
CA PRO A 76 3.45 -4.40 -19.30
C PRO A 76 2.21 -4.82 -20.11
N GLU A 77 1.90 -6.12 -20.19
CA GLU A 77 0.71 -6.62 -20.90
C GLU A 77 -0.57 -6.55 -20.05
N HIS A 78 -0.44 -6.69 -18.73
CA HIS A 78 -1.58 -6.75 -17.81
C HIS A 78 -1.34 -5.88 -16.58
N PRO A 79 -1.28 -4.55 -16.73
CA PRO A 79 -0.95 -3.65 -15.62
C PRO A 79 -1.90 -3.82 -14.44
N ASP A 80 -3.20 -4.05 -14.69
CA ASP A 80 -4.24 -4.24 -13.66
C ASP A 80 -4.69 -5.71 -13.51
N GLY A 81 -3.84 -6.66 -13.93
CA GLY A 81 -4.15 -8.09 -13.83
C GLY A 81 -4.22 -8.62 -12.39
N ALA A 82 -4.70 -9.85 -12.23
CA ALA A 82 -4.67 -10.53 -10.93
C ALA A 82 -3.23 -10.78 -10.48
N LEU A 83 -2.98 -10.62 -9.17
CA LEU A 83 -1.69 -10.91 -8.55
C LEU A 83 -1.53 -12.41 -8.26
N ASP A 84 -0.35 -12.94 -8.58
CA ASP A 84 0.06 -14.29 -8.23
C ASP A 84 0.71 -14.31 -6.84
N PRO A 85 0.10 -14.95 -5.83
CA PRO A 85 0.68 -15.08 -4.50
C PRO A 85 1.86 -16.06 -4.45
N GLU A 86 1.98 -16.97 -5.42
CA GLU A 86 3.00 -18.02 -5.48
C GLU A 86 4.02 -17.77 -6.60
N ALA A 87 4.22 -16.50 -6.99
CA ALA A 87 5.21 -16.14 -7.99
C ALA A 87 6.62 -16.53 -7.52
N PRO A 88 7.36 -17.39 -8.25
CA PRO A 88 8.74 -17.71 -7.94
C PRO A 88 9.65 -16.48 -8.02
N ASP A 89 10.78 -16.51 -7.32
CA ASP A 89 11.77 -15.44 -7.36
C ASP A 89 12.24 -15.15 -8.80
N GLY A 90 12.27 -13.87 -9.15
CA GLY A 90 12.58 -13.39 -10.50
C GLY A 90 11.40 -13.44 -11.49
N TRP A 91 10.20 -13.86 -11.09
CA TRP A 91 9.01 -13.73 -11.95
C TRP A 91 8.24 -12.46 -11.61
N GLY A 92 7.60 -11.86 -12.64
CA GLY A 92 6.58 -10.84 -12.39
C GLY A 92 5.40 -11.43 -11.61
N ARG A 93 4.61 -10.60 -10.94
CA ARG A 93 3.47 -11.05 -10.12
C ARG A 93 2.16 -11.18 -10.91
N CYS A 94 2.19 -11.14 -12.24
CA CYS A 94 0.98 -11.28 -13.05
C CYS A 94 0.52 -12.73 -13.10
N LEU A 95 -0.62 -13.04 -12.49
CA LEU A 95 -1.20 -14.38 -12.47
C LEU A 95 -1.44 -14.93 -13.87
N ILE A 96 -1.93 -14.09 -14.81
CA ILE A 96 -2.21 -14.50 -16.19
C ILE A 96 -0.92 -14.92 -16.91
N CYS A 97 0.14 -14.12 -16.80
CA CYS A 97 1.44 -14.42 -17.41
C CYS A 97 2.11 -15.61 -16.75
N ASN A 98 2.05 -15.71 -15.42
CA ASN A 98 2.62 -16.83 -14.68
C ASN A 98 1.89 -18.13 -14.96
N ASP A 99 0.56 -18.11 -15.10
CA ASP A 99 -0.21 -19.28 -15.50
C ASP A 99 0.10 -19.73 -16.91
N ARG A 100 0.21 -18.80 -17.87
CA ARG A 100 0.64 -19.12 -19.24
C ARG A 100 2.05 -19.73 -19.23
N ARG A 101 2.97 -19.18 -18.43
CA ARG A 101 4.33 -19.69 -18.27
C ARG A 101 4.32 -21.10 -17.65
N ARG A 102 3.56 -21.32 -16.57
CA ARG A 102 3.39 -22.64 -15.92
C ARG A 102 2.83 -23.69 -16.88
N ARG A 103 1.84 -23.34 -17.71
CA ARG A 103 1.31 -24.22 -18.75
C ARG A 103 2.37 -24.59 -19.79
N GLY A 104 3.10 -23.60 -20.31
CA GLY A 104 4.20 -23.84 -21.26
C GLY A 104 5.37 -24.68 -20.69
N LEU A 105 5.67 -24.55 -19.39
CA LEU A 105 6.67 -25.40 -18.71
C LEU A 105 6.21 -26.86 -18.58
N ARG A 106 4.91 -27.08 -18.33
CA ARG A 106 4.31 -28.43 -18.28
C ARG A 106 4.33 -29.09 -19.66
N GLU A 107 4.11 -28.33 -20.72
CA GLU A 107 4.10 -28.83 -22.10
C GLU A 107 5.50 -29.12 -22.67
N ARG A 108 6.56 -28.42 -22.22
CA ARG A 108 7.91 -28.50 -22.81
C ARG A 108 8.94 -29.35 -22.06
N GLY A 109 8.55 -30.09 -21.02
CA GLY A 109 9.46 -31.04 -20.34
C GLY A 109 10.66 -30.38 -19.64
N GLY A 110 10.41 -29.80 -18.46
CA GLY A 110 11.33 -29.77 -17.31
C GLY A 110 12.65 -28.97 -17.36
N ARG A 111 13.44 -29.04 -18.43
CA ARG A 111 14.82 -28.48 -18.48
C ARG A 111 14.92 -27.20 -19.32
N ALA A 112 14.45 -27.20 -20.56
CA ALA A 112 14.55 -26.02 -21.46
C ALA A 112 13.69 -24.82 -21.00
N GLY A 113 12.67 -25.07 -20.18
CA GLY A 113 11.79 -24.03 -19.67
C GLY A 113 12.36 -23.22 -18.49
N ARG A 114 13.28 -23.81 -17.71
CA ARG A 114 13.92 -23.13 -16.58
C ARG A 114 14.89 -22.04 -17.04
N ASP A 115 15.62 -22.30 -18.11
CA ASP A 115 16.60 -21.34 -18.67
C ASP A 115 15.92 -20.16 -19.38
N ALA A 116 14.74 -20.37 -19.96
CA ALA A 116 13.93 -19.29 -20.55
C ALA A 116 13.25 -18.41 -19.47
N ALA A 117 12.86 -19.00 -18.34
CA ALA A 117 12.25 -18.27 -17.23
C ALA A 117 13.24 -17.33 -16.53
N ALA A 118 14.53 -17.68 -16.49
CA ALA A 118 15.59 -16.84 -15.92
C ALA A 118 15.92 -15.61 -16.78
N ARG A 119 15.76 -15.68 -18.12
CA ARG A 119 16.08 -14.56 -19.04
C ARG A 119 15.02 -13.46 -19.10
N LEU A 120 13.82 -13.72 -18.57
CA LEU A 120 12.71 -12.77 -18.46
C LEU A 120 12.53 -12.26 -17.03
N ALA A 121 13.58 -12.34 -16.22
CA ALA A 121 13.55 -11.88 -14.85
C ALA A 121 13.40 -10.35 -14.82
N GLY A 122 12.18 -9.90 -14.53
CA GLY A 122 11.92 -8.51 -14.17
C GLY A 122 12.58 -8.18 -12.83
N PRO A 123 12.65 -6.88 -12.46
CA PRO A 123 13.28 -6.45 -11.22
C PRO A 123 12.69 -7.19 -10.01
N PRO A 124 13.51 -7.47 -8.98
CA PRO A 124 13.14 -8.33 -7.87
C PRO A 124 11.87 -7.83 -7.18
N ALA A 125 11.04 -8.79 -6.77
CA ALA A 125 9.75 -8.61 -6.09
C ALA A 125 9.89 -8.11 -4.64
N GLY A 126 10.77 -7.14 -4.42
CA GLY A 126 10.92 -6.40 -3.17
C GLY A 126 9.68 -5.56 -2.93
N GLU A 127 8.77 -6.12 -2.13
CA GLU A 127 7.85 -5.37 -1.29
C GLU A 127 6.90 -4.38 -1.99
N GLN A 128 6.24 -4.82 -3.06
CA GLN A 128 5.10 -4.10 -3.62
C GLN A 128 3.85 -4.32 -2.75
N ARG A 129 3.77 -3.61 -1.62
CA ARG A 129 2.57 -3.52 -0.80
C ARG A 129 1.48 -2.79 -1.58
N ARG A 130 0.52 -3.56 -2.11
CA ARG A 130 -0.81 -3.22 -2.66
C ARG A 130 -0.95 -2.17 -3.77
N LEU A 131 -0.02 -1.23 -3.98
CA LEU A 131 -0.11 -0.19 -5.02
C LEU A 131 1.19 -0.01 -5.84
N GLY A 132 2.28 -0.71 -5.50
CA GLY A 132 3.55 -0.59 -6.23
C GLY A 132 4.32 0.72 -6.01
N TYR A 133 3.89 1.53 -5.04
CA TYR A 133 4.58 2.74 -4.60
C TYR A 133 5.46 2.45 -3.38
N PRO A 134 6.62 3.12 -3.25
CA PRO A 134 7.53 2.89 -2.14
C PRO A 134 6.90 3.35 -0.83
N VAL A 135 7.12 2.55 0.21
CA VAL A 135 6.75 2.86 1.60
C VAL A 135 8.05 3.14 2.35
N PRO A 136 8.21 4.30 2.98
CA PRO A 136 9.40 4.60 3.77
C PRO A 136 9.44 3.75 5.04
N ASP A 137 10.65 3.33 5.42
CA ASP A 137 10.88 2.65 6.68
C ASP A 137 10.80 3.64 7.86
N PRO A 138 10.39 3.18 9.06
CA PRO A 138 10.47 4.00 10.27
C PRO A 138 11.94 4.36 10.61
N PRO A 139 12.19 5.46 11.35
CA PRO A 139 11.22 6.25 12.13
C PRO A 139 10.48 7.33 11.32
N TYR A 140 9.17 7.46 11.56
CA TYR A 140 8.34 8.54 11.01
C TYR A 140 8.42 9.77 11.91
N THR A 141 9.11 10.82 11.44
CA THR A 141 9.34 12.08 12.16
C THR A 141 9.00 13.29 11.27
N LEU A 142 8.78 14.45 11.88
CA LEU A 142 8.59 15.72 11.14
C LEU A 142 9.80 16.02 10.24
N GLN A 143 11.02 15.72 10.70
CA GLN A 143 12.23 15.88 9.89
C GLN A 143 12.23 14.97 8.66
N ALA A 144 11.78 13.72 8.79
CA ALA A 144 11.61 12.81 7.66
C ALA A 144 10.58 13.35 6.65
N LEU A 145 9.47 13.91 7.15
CA LEU A 145 8.44 14.55 6.33
C LEU A 145 9.01 15.74 5.54
N HIS A 146 9.74 16.66 6.19
CA HIS A 146 10.40 17.78 5.51
C HIS A 146 11.41 17.32 4.47
N THR A 147 12.13 16.23 4.74
CA THR A 147 13.12 15.69 3.82
C THR A 147 12.46 15.20 2.54
N HIS A 148 11.39 14.41 2.66
CA HIS A 148 10.64 13.96 1.50
C HIS A 148 10.01 15.12 0.72
N LEU A 149 9.49 16.14 1.41
CA LEU A 149 8.85 17.27 0.75
C LEU A 149 9.83 18.19 0.05
N ARG A 150 11.05 18.36 0.58
CA ARG A 150 12.14 19.03 -0.14
C ARG A 150 12.46 18.32 -1.46
N SER A 151 12.53 16.98 -1.44
CA SER A 151 12.74 16.20 -2.68
C SER A 151 11.58 16.36 -3.67
N VAL A 152 10.33 16.44 -3.16
CA VAL A 152 9.15 16.73 -3.99
C VAL A 152 9.25 18.12 -4.62
N GLU A 153 9.61 19.15 -3.86
CA GLU A 153 9.75 20.53 -4.35
C GLU A 153 10.86 20.66 -5.39
N GLU A 154 12.03 20.06 -5.14
CA GLU A 154 13.14 20.04 -6.08
C GLU A 154 12.73 19.40 -7.41
N ARG A 155 12.06 18.23 -7.37
CA ARG A 155 11.54 17.61 -8.59
C ARG A 155 10.46 18.44 -9.27
N ARG A 156 9.55 19.03 -8.49
CA ARG A 156 8.48 19.88 -9.02
C ARG A 156 9.05 21.04 -9.83
N PHE A 157 10.14 21.65 -9.35
CA PHE A 157 10.79 22.78 -10.01
C PHE A 157 11.32 22.42 -11.41
N HIS A 158 11.84 21.20 -11.57
CA HIS A 158 12.38 20.72 -12.85
C HIS A 158 11.34 20.05 -13.75
N LEU A 159 10.14 19.78 -13.24
CA LEU A 159 9.11 19.06 -13.98
C LEU A 159 8.38 19.97 -14.98
N THR A 160 8.44 19.61 -16.26
CA THR A 160 7.78 20.32 -17.37
C THR A 160 6.84 19.38 -18.12
N LEU A 161 6.01 19.92 -19.03
CA LEU A 161 5.10 19.11 -19.85
C LEU A 161 5.83 18.10 -20.74
N SER A 162 7.03 18.46 -21.17
CA SER A 162 7.92 17.65 -22.00
C SER A 162 8.83 16.70 -21.22
N SER A 163 8.74 16.69 -19.89
CA SER A 163 9.55 15.78 -19.07
C SER A 163 9.23 14.32 -19.42
N PRO A 164 10.23 13.41 -19.36
CA PRO A 164 10.02 11.99 -19.58
C PRO A 164 9.07 11.40 -18.54
N SER A 165 8.37 10.34 -18.93
CA SER A 165 7.42 9.60 -18.08
C SER A 165 8.03 9.17 -16.74
N ASP A 166 9.31 8.80 -16.71
CA ASP A 166 10.01 8.38 -15.50
C ASP A 166 10.09 9.49 -14.44
N ASP A 167 10.13 10.76 -14.84
CA ASP A 167 10.16 11.88 -13.90
C ASP A 167 8.82 12.01 -13.16
N PHE A 168 7.71 11.79 -13.87
CA PHE A 168 6.37 11.75 -13.26
C PHE A 168 6.22 10.57 -12.31
N VAL A 169 6.78 9.41 -12.66
CA VAL A 169 6.82 8.24 -11.77
C VAL A 169 7.58 8.56 -10.49
N ARG A 170 8.78 9.15 -10.60
CA ARG A 170 9.60 9.54 -9.44
C ARG A 170 8.91 10.59 -8.56
N LEU A 171 8.24 11.56 -9.17
CA LEU A 171 7.46 12.54 -8.41
C LEU A 171 6.32 11.85 -7.65
N ALA A 172 5.54 10.98 -8.30
CA ALA A 172 4.46 10.25 -7.64
C ALA A 172 4.99 9.38 -6.47
N ASP A 173 6.17 8.78 -6.62
CA ASP A 173 6.84 8.01 -5.57
C ASP A 173 7.23 8.85 -4.36
N ASP A 174 7.81 10.03 -4.58
CA ASP A 174 8.23 10.90 -3.49
C ASP A 174 7.04 11.55 -2.78
N VAL A 175 5.98 11.91 -3.51
CA VAL A 175 4.73 12.39 -2.91
C VAL A 175 4.07 11.28 -2.09
N HIS A 176 4.08 10.03 -2.58
CA HIS A 176 3.56 8.89 -1.83
C HIS A 176 4.34 8.65 -0.53
N ARG A 177 5.68 8.73 -0.56
CA ARG A 177 6.50 8.62 0.66
C ARG A 177 6.14 9.69 1.67
N ALA A 178 6.06 10.95 1.23
CA ALA A 178 5.65 12.06 2.10
C ALA A 178 4.26 11.82 2.70
N PHE A 179 3.29 11.37 1.88
CA PHE A 179 1.95 11.01 2.35
C PHE A 179 1.99 9.96 3.45
N ILE A 180 2.76 8.87 3.29
CA ILE A 180 2.85 7.82 4.32
C ILE A 180 3.39 8.40 5.62
N VAL A 181 4.47 9.19 5.57
CA VAL A 181 5.03 9.79 6.79
C VAL A 181 4.02 10.71 7.46
N ALA A 182 3.36 11.61 6.72
CA ALA A 182 2.32 12.49 7.25
C ALA A 182 1.16 11.69 7.86
N ARG A 183 0.73 10.61 7.19
CA ARG A 183 -0.34 9.74 7.68
C ARG A 183 0.05 9.05 8.98
N GLU A 184 1.29 8.59 9.11
CA GLU A 184 1.77 7.96 10.35
C GLU A 184 2.00 8.95 11.50
N LEU A 185 2.24 10.23 11.19
CA LEU A 185 2.28 11.34 12.17
C LEU A 185 0.88 11.79 12.59
N SER A 186 -0.11 11.73 11.69
CA SER A 186 -1.51 12.04 11.99
C SER A 186 -2.20 11.01 12.87
N ARG A 187 -1.64 9.80 12.96
CA ARG A 187 -2.17 8.79 13.87
C ARG A 187 -1.94 9.28 15.30
N PRO A 188 -2.94 9.21 16.19
CA PRO A 188 -2.76 9.56 17.59
C PRO A 188 -1.74 8.61 18.21
N ARG A 189 -0.46 8.98 18.24
CA ARG A 189 0.53 8.23 18.99
C ARG A 189 0.31 8.58 20.46
N ASN A 190 0.17 7.55 21.29
CA ASN A 190 0.21 7.66 22.74
C ASN A 190 -0.94 8.41 23.43
N ALA A 191 -2.16 8.49 22.87
CA ALA A 191 -3.31 8.95 23.66
C ALA A 191 -3.40 8.17 24.99
N SER A 192 -3.18 6.85 24.94
CA SER A 192 -3.15 5.97 26.10
C SER A 192 -1.75 5.57 26.61
N GLY A 193 -0.67 6.14 26.06
CA GLY A 193 0.72 5.80 26.43
C GLY A 193 1.14 4.33 26.24
N CYS A 194 0.38 3.53 25.49
CA CYS A 194 0.57 2.07 25.41
C CYS A 194 1.49 1.69 24.23
N SER A 195 2.64 1.06 24.54
CA SER A 195 3.58 0.55 23.53
C SER A 195 3.06 -0.67 22.76
N GLU A 196 2.17 -1.47 23.35
CA GLU A 196 1.56 -2.63 22.67
C GLU A 196 0.46 -2.24 21.66
N HIS A 197 -0.25 -1.13 21.91
CA HIS A 197 -1.37 -0.70 21.07
C HIS A 197 -1.26 0.80 20.78
N PRO A 198 -0.35 1.19 19.87
CA PRO A 198 -0.22 2.59 19.47
C PRO A 198 -1.53 3.08 18.85
N GLY A 199 -2.10 4.15 19.42
CA GLY A 199 -3.33 4.78 18.94
C GLY A 199 -4.65 4.15 19.39
N ALA A 200 -4.60 3.22 20.35
CA ALA A 200 -5.81 2.75 20.98
C ALA A 200 -6.43 3.84 21.90
N PRO A 201 -7.77 3.95 21.96
CA PRO A 201 -8.44 4.88 22.87
C PRO A 201 -8.09 4.61 24.34
N ILE A 202 -8.04 5.68 25.14
CA ILE A 202 -7.95 5.59 26.60
C ILE A 202 -9.26 5.01 27.13
N ASP A 203 -9.14 4.08 28.08
CA ASP A 203 -10.30 3.61 28.82
C ASP A 203 -10.67 4.63 29.91
N PRO A 204 -11.88 5.20 29.92
CA PRO A 204 -12.28 6.19 30.94
C PRO A 204 -12.30 5.61 32.36
N ASP A 205 -12.40 4.28 32.50
CA ASP A 205 -12.40 3.59 33.79
C ASP A 205 -11.00 3.15 34.23
N ALA A 206 -9.96 3.40 33.42
CA ALA A 206 -8.58 3.06 33.78
C ALA A 206 -7.93 4.12 34.68
N PRO A 207 -7.05 3.72 35.63
CA PRO A 207 -6.27 4.66 36.43
C PRO A 207 -5.47 5.65 35.56
N PRO A 208 -5.28 6.89 36.02
CA PRO A 208 -4.51 7.89 35.27
C PRO A 208 -3.08 7.38 35.03
N GLY A 209 -2.70 7.33 33.75
CA GLY A 209 -1.34 7.01 33.32
C GLY A 209 -1.17 5.68 32.59
N GLU A 210 -2.05 4.67 32.74
CA GLU A 210 -1.74 3.34 32.20
C GLU A 210 -2.99 2.49 31.86
N ALA A 211 -3.49 2.60 30.63
CA ALA A 211 -3.90 1.47 29.77
C ALA A 211 -4.73 1.97 28.59
N CYS A 212 -4.46 1.44 27.40
CA CYS A 212 -5.45 1.49 26.33
C CYS A 212 -6.62 0.56 26.63
N ILE A 213 -7.77 0.82 26.00
CA ILE A 213 -8.98 -0.01 26.12
C ILE A 213 -8.73 -1.51 25.85
N PHE A 214 -7.76 -1.85 24.99
CA PHE A 214 -7.39 -3.24 24.69
C PHE A 214 -6.60 -3.89 25.83
N CYS A 215 -5.61 -3.19 26.40
CA CYS A 215 -4.86 -3.66 27.57
C CYS A 215 -5.75 -3.72 28.81
N ALA A 216 -6.59 -2.71 29.03
CA ALA A 216 -7.58 -2.68 30.11
C ALA A 216 -8.59 -3.83 29.96
N GLY A 217 -9.12 -4.05 28.75
CA GLY A 217 -9.99 -5.19 28.45
C GLY A 217 -9.29 -6.54 28.62
N ARG A 218 -8.01 -6.67 28.27
CA ARG A 218 -7.21 -7.87 28.51
C ARG A 218 -7.03 -8.13 30.01
N LYS A 219 -6.67 -7.11 30.79
CA LYS A 219 -6.56 -7.20 32.27
C LYS A 219 -7.90 -7.58 32.91
N ARG A 220 -9.00 -6.94 32.52
CA ARG A 220 -10.35 -7.29 33.01
C ARG A 220 -10.74 -8.74 32.69
N ARG A 221 -10.40 -9.25 31.50
CA ARG A 221 -10.64 -10.67 31.15
C ARG A 221 -9.76 -11.62 31.98
N ALA A 222 -8.50 -11.27 32.23
CA ALA A 222 -7.61 -12.06 33.07
C ALA A 222 -8.03 -12.06 34.56
N GLN A 223 -8.66 -10.99 35.03
CA GLN A 223 -9.18 -10.86 36.40
C GLN A 223 -10.59 -11.45 36.59
N ARG A 224 -11.31 -11.81 35.51
CA ARG A 224 -12.59 -12.51 35.64
C ARG A 224 -12.33 -13.90 36.22
N SER A 225 -12.99 -14.18 37.34
CA SER A 225 -13.01 -15.52 37.93
C SER A 225 -13.66 -16.52 36.95
N ALA A 226 -13.19 -17.77 36.97
CA ALA A 226 -13.69 -18.87 36.11
C ALA A 226 -15.20 -19.18 36.28
N ALA A 227 -15.89 -18.50 37.21
CA ALA A 227 -17.32 -18.64 37.47
C ALA A 227 -18.19 -17.64 36.69
N ALA A 228 -17.60 -16.68 35.95
CA ALA A 228 -18.38 -15.76 35.12
C ALA A 228 -18.93 -16.48 33.89
N PRO A 229 -20.25 -16.41 33.60
CA PRO A 229 -20.82 -17.10 32.45
C PRO A 229 -20.21 -16.57 31.16
N GLU A 230 -19.51 -17.46 30.45
CA GLU A 230 -18.95 -17.18 29.14
C GLU A 230 -20.12 -16.97 28.16
N MET A 231 -20.23 -15.76 27.58
CA MET A 231 -21.18 -15.56 26.49
C MET A 231 -20.71 -16.41 25.31
N LEU A 232 -21.41 -17.51 25.08
CA LEU A 232 -21.24 -18.38 23.92
C LEU A 232 -21.05 -17.53 22.66
N PRO A 233 -19.99 -17.76 21.87
CA PRO A 233 -19.78 -17.02 20.64
C PRO A 233 -21.04 -17.14 19.79
N ARG A 234 -21.58 -15.99 19.39
CA ARG A 234 -22.78 -15.89 18.56
C ARG A 234 -22.45 -16.56 17.23
N ILE A 235 -22.82 -17.84 17.09
CA ILE A 235 -22.64 -18.61 15.86
C ILE A 235 -23.25 -17.76 14.74
N ARG A 236 -22.42 -17.30 13.81
CA ARG A 236 -22.90 -16.60 12.61
C ARG A 236 -23.88 -17.54 11.93
N ARG A 237 -25.10 -17.06 11.66
CA ARG A 237 -26.11 -17.79 10.86
C ARG A 237 -25.44 -18.23 9.54
N GLY A 238 -25.03 -19.48 9.45
CA GLY A 238 -24.31 -20.02 8.30
C GLY A 238 -23.57 -21.34 8.55
N GLU A 239 -23.03 -21.55 9.76
CA GLU A 239 -22.35 -22.81 10.08
C GLU A 239 -23.35 -23.90 10.48
N ARG A 240 -23.82 -24.66 9.49
CA ARG A 240 -24.50 -25.95 9.71
C ARG A 240 -23.51 -26.92 10.37
N ARG A 241 -23.55 -27.05 11.69
CA ARG A 241 -22.99 -28.23 12.38
C ARG A 241 -23.73 -29.46 11.85
N GLN A 242 -23.04 -30.30 11.10
CA GLN A 242 -23.51 -31.65 10.80
C GLN A 242 -23.53 -32.44 12.12
N LEU A 243 -24.68 -32.47 12.78
CA LEU A 243 -24.95 -33.38 13.88
C LEU A 243 -24.99 -34.80 13.31
N GLN A 244 -23.89 -35.54 13.47
CA GLN A 244 -23.87 -36.98 13.23
C GLN A 244 -24.82 -37.66 14.23
N ARG A 245 -25.99 -38.09 13.75
CA ARG A 245 -26.86 -39.00 14.51
C ARG A 245 -26.32 -40.41 14.34
N ARG A 246 -25.56 -40.88 15.32
CA ARG A 246 -25.30 -42.32 15.52
C ARG A 246 -26.10 -42.76 16.74
N PHE A 247 -27.32 -43.23 16.51
CA PHE A 247 -28.06 -43.98 17.52
C PHE A 247 -27.57 -45.43 17.46
N GLU A 248 -26.90 -45.89 18.51
CA GLU A 248 -26.65 -47.31 18.72
C GLU A 248 -27.96 -47.97 19.19
N ARG A 249 -28.35 -49.05 18.51
CA ARG A 249 -29.50 -49.87 18.82
C ARG A 249 -29.04 -51.01 19.74
N PRO A 250 -29.64 -51.24 20.92
CA PRO A 250 -29.26 -52.36 21.76
C PRO A 250 -29.76 -53.69 21.17
N PRO A 251 -29.06 -54.81 21.43
CA PRO A 251 -29.41 -56.13 20.91
C PRO A 251 -30.66 -56.67 21.63
N GLY A 252 -31.53 -57.32 20.85
CA GLY A 252 -32.56 -58.22 21.35
C GLY A 252 -32.09 -59.66 21.24
#